data_AF-A0A3P1WQE6-F1
#
_entry.id   AF-A0A3P1WQE6-F1
#
_cell.length_a   1.000
_cell.length_b   1.000
_cell.length_c   1.000
_cell.angle_alpha   90.00
_cell.angle_beta   90.00
_cell.angle_gamma   90.00
#
_symmetry.space_group_name_H-M   'P 1'
#
loop_
_entity.id
_entity.type
_entity.pdbx_description
1 polymer ?
#
loop_
_entity_poly.entity_id
_entity_poly.type
_entity_poly.pdbx_seq_one_letter_code
_entity_poly.pdbx_strand_id
1 'polypeptide(L)'
;MAAERKEEIVAELQDALFEGDYTPVPSDFGFRGPLAQRVAGITYRQLDYWARTGLVVPSIQEAGGSGTQRLYSFGDILLLRVVKRFLDVGISLRQVRAAVDHLRARGISDVTSVTLVSDGFSVFEVTSANELYDLTRGGQGMFMISVSSVWKEIEGTLLSMPVERGESVADELAARRARAAG
;
A
#
# COMPACT_ATOMS: atom_id res chain seq x y z
N MET A 1 -5.21 -27.89 8.53
CA MET A 1 -4.55 -27.43 7.29
C MET A 1 -4.80 -25.95 6.97
N ALA A 2 -5.92 -25.51 6.38
CA ALA A 2 -6.09 -24.08 6.02
C ALA A 2 -6.30 -23.12 7.21
N ALA A 3 -6.79 -23.63 8.36
CA ALA A 3 -6.96 -22.86 9.59
C ALA A 3 -5.66 -22.73 10.41
N GLU A 4 -4.83 -23.76 10.42
CA GLU A 4 -3.48 -23.70 11.02
C GLU A 4 -2.58 -22.73 10.24
N ARG A 5 -2.60 -22.80 8.89
CA ARG A 5 -1.88 -21.84 8.04
C ARG A 5 -2.32 -20.39 8.27
N LYS A 6 -3.57 -20.16 8.69
CA LYS A 6 -4.11 -18.83 9.02
C LYS A 6 -3.54 -18.32 10.35
N GLU A 7 -3.51 -19.16 11.37
CA GLU A 7 -2.93 -18.80 12.67
C GLU A 7 -1.41 -18.60 12.54
N GLU A 8 -0.75 -19.42 11.72
CA GLU A 8 0.65 -19.23 11.32
C GLU A 8 0.86 -17.89 10.60
N ILE A 9 0.03 -17.53 9.60
CA ILE A 9 0.19 -16.27 8.87
C ILE A 9 -0.05 -15.06 9.79
N VAL A 10 -1.06 -15.11 10.66
CA VAL A 10 -1.33 -14.01 11.60
C VAL A 10 -0.23 -13.91 12.64
N ALA A 11 0.31 -15.04 13.12
CA ALA A 11 1.44 -15.07 14.04
C ALA A 11 2.75 -14.63 13.37
N GLU A 12 3.04 -15.05 12.14
CA GLU A 12 4.19 -14.62 11.35
C GLU A 12 4.11 -13.13 11.00
N LEU A 13 2.92 -12.62 10.67
CA LEU A 13 2.69 -11.18 10.55
C LEU A 13 2.94 -10.50 11.90
N GLN A 14 2.37 -10.99 13.00
CA GLN A 14 2.56 -10.38 14.32
C GLN A 14 4.03 -10.39 14.77
N ASP A 15 4.73 -11.51 14.69
CA ASP A 15 6.14 -11.62 15.09
C ASP A 15 7.06 -10.74 14.22
N ALA A 16 6.81 -10.66 12.91
CA ALA A 16 7.46 -9.72 12.00
C ALA A 16 7.23 -8.24 12.35
N LEU A 17 6.16 -7.93 13.09
CA LEU A 17 5.68 -6.57 13.38
C LEU A 17 6.03 -6.07 14.81
N PHE A 18 6.33 -6.97 15.76
CA PHE A 18 6.57 -6.62 17.18
C PHE A 18 8.06 -6.48 17.58
N GLU A 19 9.02 -7.05 16.85
CA GLU A 19 10.44 -7.07 17.27
C GLU A 19 11.23 -5.79 16.95
N GLY A 20 10.62 -4.76 16.37
CA GLY A 20 11.27 -3.46 16.14
C GLY A 20 12.26 -3.45 14.96
N ASP A 21 12.67 -4.62 14.47
CA ASP A 21 13.09 -4.80 13.09
C ASP A 21 11.83 -4.96 12.25
N TYR A 22 11.57 -3.96 11.40
CA TYR A 22 10.49 -3.96 10.40
C TYR A 22 10.76 -5.07 9.39
N THR A 23 10.50 -6.31 9.80
CA THR A 23 10.68 -7.48 8.95
C THR A 23 9.74 -7.28 7.77
N PRO A 24 10.23 -7.35 6.52
CA PRO A 24 9.37 -7.12 5.37
C PRO A 24 8.21 -8.11 5.46
N VAL A 25 6.98 -7.58 5.47
CA VAL A 25 5.76 -8.37 5.30
C VAL A 25 6.04 -9.39 4.19
N PRO A 26 5.75 -10.70 4.38
CA PRO A 26 6.10 -11.72 3.41
C PRO A 26 5.76 -11.26 1.99
N SER A 27 6.80 -11.17 1.15
CA SER A 27 6.75 -10.51 -0.17
C SER A 27 5.80 -11.17 -1.18
N ASP A 28 5.21 -12.29 -0.80
CA ASP A 28 4.31 -13.16 -1.55
C ASP A 28 2.83 -12.99 -1.14
N PHE A 29 2.51 -12.21 -0.10
CA PHE A 29 1.14 -11.95 0.29
C PHE A 29 0.51 -10.76 -0.46
N GLY A 30 -0.65 -10.99 -1.09
CA GLY A 30 -1.33 -10.01 -1.92
C GLY A 30 -2.79 -9.71 -1.53
N PHE A 31 -3.13 -8.43 -1.48
CA PHE A 31 -4.45 -7.91 -1.16
C PHE A 31 -5.23 -7.55 -2.43
N ARG A 32 -6.51 -7.94 -2.49
CA ARG A 32 -7.39 -7.61 -3.64
C ARG A 32 -7.78 -6.12 -3.64
N GLY A 33 -8.10 -5.61 -4.83
CA GLY A 33 -8.52 -4.22 -5.04
C GLY A 33 -9.56 -3.66 -4.05
N PRO A 34 -10.66 -4.37 -3.72
CA PRO A 34 -11.65 -3.87 -2.75
C PRO A 34 -11.07 -3.66 -1.34
N LEU A 35 -10.18 -4.55 -0.90
CA LEU A 35 -9.51 -4.43 0.39
C LEU A 35 -8.49 -3.29 0.36
N ALA A 36 -7.67 -3.22 -0.69
CA ALA A 36 -6.71 -2.13 -0.90
C ALA A 36 -7.40 -0.74 -0.92
N GLN A 37 -8.55 -0.61 -1.59
CA GLN A 37 -9.37 0.62 -1.60
C GLN A 37 -9.80 1.02 -0.20
N ARG A 38 -10.38 0.06 0.54
CA ARG A 38 -10.91 0.29 1.88
C ARG A 38 -9.79 0.70 2.85
N VAL A 39 -8.69 -0.04 2.85
CA VAL A 39 -7.55 0.19 3.75
C VAL A 39 -6.82 1.48 3.38
N ALA A 40 -6.61 1.78 2.09
CA ALA A 40 -5.99 3.05 1.69
C ALA A 40 -6.96 4.25 1.77
N GLY A 41 -8.27 4.03 1.87
CA GLY A 41 -9.30 5.06 1.90
C GLY A 41 -9.51 5.76 0.56
N ILE A 42 -9.34 5.03 -0.54
CA ILE A 42 -9.48 5.53 -1.92
C ILE A 42 -10.65 4.86 -2.62
N THR A 43 -11.18 5.55 -3.63
CA THR A 43 -12.26 5.01 -4.46
C THR A 43 -11.74 3.97 -5.46
N TYR A 44 -12.64 3.15 -5.98
CA TYR A 44 -12.34 2.23 -7.08
C TYR A 44 -11.71 2.92 -8.29
N ARG A 45 -12.24 4.09 -8.67
CA ARG A 45 -11.74 4.87 -9.82
C ARG A 45 -10.33 5.40 -9.58
N GLN A 46 -10.02 5.85 -8.36
CA GLN A 46 -8.67 6.27 -8.00
C GLN A 46 -7.69 5.11 -8.12
N LEU A 47 -8.03 3.95 -7.54
CA LEU A 47 -7.18 2.76 -7.65
C LEU A 47 -6.94 2.36 -9.12
N ASP A 48 -8.00 2.28 -9.93
CA ASP A 48 -7.87 1.89 -11.34
C ASP A 48 -7.08 2.92 -12.16
N TYR A 49 -7.34 4.21 -11.96
CA TYR A 49 -6.62 5.27 -12.67
C TYR A 49 -5.13 5.29 -12.29
N TRP A 50 -4.79 5.14 -11.01
CA TRP A 50 -3.40 5.14 -10.56
C TRP A 50 -2.64 3.91 -11.02
N ALA A 51 -3.28 2.73 -11.05
CA ALA A 51 -2.70 1.53 -11.64
C ALA A 51 -2.47 1.69 -13.14
N ARG A 52 -3.49 2.15 -13.89
CA ARG A 52 -3.41 2.32 -15.35
C ARG A 52 -2.40 3.38 -15.79
N THR A 53 -2.17 4.40 -14.96
CA THR A 53 -1.20 5.47 -15.25
C THR A 53 0.17 5.23 -14.60
N GLY A 54 0.39 4.05 -14.01
CA GLY A 54 1.68 3.68 -13.41
C GLY A 54 2.03 4.42 -12.11
N LEU A 55 1.12 5.24 -11.56
CA LEU A 55 1.39 5.95 -10.31
C LEU A 55 1.56 4.98 -9.15
N VAL A 56 0.64 4.01 -9.00
CA VAL A 56 0.78 2.88 -8.09
C VAL A 56 0.26 1.63 -8.78
N VAL A 57 1.16 0.70 -9.09
CA VAL A 57 0.84 -0.57 -9.76
C VAL A 57 0.85 -1.71 -8.74
N PRO A 58 0.04 -2.76 -8.93
CA PRO A 58 0.08 -3.94 -8.07
C PRO A 58 1.43 -4.65 -8.25
N SER A 59 2.19 -4.81 -7.16
CA SER A 59 3.53 -5.44 -7.19
C SER A 59 3.50 -6.97 -7.03
N ILE A 60 2.41 -7.56 -6.53
CA ILE A 60 2.28 -9.02 -6.37
C ILE A 60 1.77 -9.67 -7.65
N GLN A 61 0.68 -9.13 -8.22
CA GLN A 61 0.11 -9.66 -9.45
C GLN A 61 -0.62 -8.57 -10.23
N GLU A 62 -0.18 -8.34 -11.46
CA GLU A 62 -0.92 -7.51 -12.42
C GLU A 62 -2.11 -8.28 -13.02
N ALA A 63 -3.10 -7.55 -13.55
CA ALA A 63 -4.18 -8.18 -14.32
C ALA A 63 -3.68 -8.46 -15.74
N GLY A 64 -3.52 -9.73 -16.10
CA GLY A 64 -3.04 -10.20 -17.41
C GLY A 64 -4.13 -10.63 -18.41
N GLY A 65 -5.41 -10.57 -18.04
CA GLY A 65 -6.52 -10.96 -18.92
C GLY A 65 -7.86 -11.10 -18.22
N SER A 66 -8.83 -11.69 -18.92
CA SER A 66 -10.16 -11.97 -18.34
C SER A 66 -10.03 -13.01 -17.20
N GLY A 67 -10.46 -12.63 -16.00
CA GLY A 67 -10.45 -13.51 -14.82
C GLY A 67 -9.24 -13.37 -13.89
N THR A 68 -8.14 -12.74 -14.33
CA THR A 68 -6.98 -12.47 -13.45
C THR A 68 -7.25 -11.23 -12.59
N GLN A 69 -6.94 -11.30 -11.30
CA GLN A 69 -7.14 -10.19 -10.38
C GLN A 69 -5.82 -9.48 -10.07
N ARG A 70 -5.91 -8.17 -9.83
CA ARG A 70 -4.79 -7.39 -9.31
C ARG A 70 -4.59 -7.73 -7.82
N LEU A 71 -3.37 -8.07 -7.44
CA LEU A 71 -2.96 -8.28 -6.06
C LEU A 71 -1.93 -7.22 -5.67
N TYR A 72 -2.26 -6.46 -4.65
CA TYR A 72 -1.44 -5.36 -4.12
C TYR A 72 -0.67 -5.85 -2.90
N SER A 73 0.61 -5.53 -2.79
CA SER A 73 1.37 -5.80 -1.57
C SER A 73 0.97 -4.83 -0.45
N PHE A 74 1.47 -5.07 0.76
CA PHE A 74 1.36 -4.08 1.84
C PHE A 74 2.01 -2.74 1.44
N GLY A 75 3.19 -2.79 0.80
CA GLY A 75 3.89 -1.62 0.31
C GLY A 75 3.09 -0.80 -0.70
N ASP A 76 2.32 -1.48 -1.58
CA ASP A 76 1.43 -0.79 -2.50
C ASP A 76 0.32 -0.03 -1.74
N ILE A 77 -0.30 -0.66 -0.74
CA ILE A 77 -1.37 -0.03 0.07
C ILE A 77 -0.83 1.17 0.85
N LEU A 78 0.38 1.05 1.40
CA LEU A 78 1.09 2.16 2.04
C LEU A 78 1.25 3.33 1.06
N LEU A 79 1.77 3.05 -0.12
CA LEU A 79 1.98 4.06 -1.16
C LEU A 79 0.65 4.69 -1.61
N LEU A 80 -0.40 3.90 -1.79
CA LEU A 80 -1.76 4.38 -2.11
C LEU A 80 -2.26 5.37 -1.05
N ARG A 81 -2.06 5.08 0.23
CA ARG A 81 -2.49 5.95 1.33
C ARG A 81 -1.66 7.23 1.43
N VAL A 82 -0.35 7.15 1.21
CA VAL A 82 0.54 8.33 1.16
C VAL A 82 0.15 9.25 -0.01
N VAL A 83 -0.02 8.69 -1.21
CA VAL A 83 -0.49 9.42 -2.40
C VAL A 83 -1.81 10.11 -2.12
N LYS A 84 -2.78 9.39 -1.52
CA LYS A 84 -4.07 9.97 -1.13
C LYS A 84 -3.88 11.17 -0.19
N ARG A 85 -3.11 11.04 0.89
CA ARG A 85 -2.92 12.11 1.89
C ARG A 85 -2.36 13.38 1.27
N PHE A 86 -1.42 13.27 0.34
CA PHE A 86 -0.92 14.44 -0.38
C PHE A 86 -1.96 15.08 -1.28
N LEU A 87 -2.74 14.29 -2.02
CA LEU A 87 -3.81 14.80 -2.86
C LEU A 87 -4.94 15.45 -2.04
N ASP A 88 -5.27 14.89 -0.88
CA ASP A 88 -6.33 15.40 0.01
C ASP A 88 -5.99 16.80 0.56
N VAL A 89 -4.71 17.16 0.70
CA VAL A 89 -4.26 18.50 1.09
C VAL A 89 -3.98 19.44 -0.09
N GLY A 90 -4.26 19.01 -1.31
CA GLY A 90 -4.18 19.86 -2.51
C GLY A 90 -2.83 19.84 -3.24
N ILE A 91 -1.89 18.97 -2.88
CA ILE A 91 -0.66 18.77 -3.66
C ILE A 91 -1.04 18.13 -4.99
N SER A 92 -0.50 18.64 -6.09
CA SER A 92 -0.90 18.20 -7.42
C SER A 92 -0.40 16.78 -7.73
N LEU A 93 -1.15 16.06 -8.57
CA LEU A 93 -0.78 14.71 -9.01
C LEU A 93 0.61 14.64 -9.66
N ARG A 94 1.03 15.71 -10.35
CA ARG A 94 2.37 15.81 -10.96
C ARG A 94 3.47 15.78 -9.91
N GLN A 95 3.31 16.53 -8.83
CA GLN A 95 4.29 16.59 -7.73
C GLN A 95 4.34 15.28 -6.97
N VAL A 96 3.16 14.71 -6.67
CA VAL A 96 3.06 13.40 -6.02
C VAL A 96 3.75 12.33 -6.87
N ARG A 97 3.57 12.33 -8.18
CA ARG A 97 4.25 11.38 -9.07
C ARG A 97 5.77 11.49 -8.99
N ALA A 98 6.32 12.71 -9.06
CA ALA A 98 7.76 12.92 -8.93
C ALA A 98 8.31 12.39 -7.59
N ALA A 99 7.55 12.60 -6.50
CA ALA A 99 7.89 12.09 -5.18
C ALA A 99 7.90 10.55 -5.13
N VAL A 100 6.84 9.93 -5.66
CA VAL A 100 6.69 8.46 -5.71
C VAL A 100 7.81 7.82 -6.52
N ASP A 101 8.17 8.40 -7.67
CA ASP A 101 9.24 7.89 -8.52
C ASP A 101 10.60 7.97 -7.80
N HIS A 102 10.83 9.04 -7.03
CA HIS A 102 12.02 9.20 -6.19
C HIS A 102 12.10 8.15 -5.07
N LEU A 103 10.98 7.85 -4.41
CA LEU A 103 10.92 6.80 -3.38
C LEU A 103 11.17 5.40 -3.95
N ARG A 104 10.61 5.10 -5.13
CA ARG A 104 10.83 3.82 -5.82
C ARG A 104 12.30 3.58 -6.17
N ALA A 105 13.01 4.63 -6.60
CA ALA A 105 14.41 4.52 -7.00
C ALA A 105 15.35 4.11 -5.85
N ARG A 106 14.97 4.39 -4.59
CA ARG A 106 15.75 4.03 -3.40
C ARG A 106 15.41 2.66 -2.80
N GLY A 107 14.27 2.07 -3.19
CA GLY A 107 13.79 0.79 -2.65
C GLY A 107 12.92 0.95 -1.40
N ILE A 108 11.95 0.04 -1.23
CA ILE A 108 10.91 0.11 -0.18
C ILE A 108 11.40 -0.50 1.16
N SER A 109 12.66 -0.91 1.25
CA SER A 109 13.19 -1.66 2.40
C SER A 109 13.44 -0.83 3.66
N ASP A 110 13.46 0.51 3.58
CA ASP A 110 13.67 1.39 4.75
C ASP A 110 12.78 2.64 4.71
N VAL A 111 11.53 2.52 4.22
CA VAL A 111 10.64 3.69 4.11
C VAL A 111 10.00 4.04 5.46
N THR A 112 10.07 3.19 6.48
CA THR A 112 9.44 3.43 7.78
C THR A 112 10.16 4.51 8.61
N SER A 113 11.46 4.71 8.40
CA SER A 113 12.26 5.75 9.05
C SER A 113 12.11 7.14 8.42
N VAL A 114 11.38 7.24 7.30
CA VAL A 114 11.24 8.47 6.52
C VAL A 114 10.00 9.28 6.91
N THR A 115 10.18 10.60 6.98
CA THR A 115 9.07 11.57 6.93
C THR A 115 9.06 12.21 5.55
N LEU A 116 7.91 12.16 4.87
CA LEU A 116 7.71 12.89 3.63
C LEU A 116 7.17 14.29 3.93
N VAL A 117 7.80 15.31 3.38
CA VAL A 117 7.56 16.70 3.70
C VAL A 117 7.26 17.47 2.41
N SER A 118 6.22 18.31 2.40
CA SER A 118 5.83 19.08 1.23
C SER A 118 5.59 20.54 1.58
N ASP A 119 6.08 21.45 0.76
CA ASP A 119 5.79 22.90 0.79
C ASP A 119 4.61 23.28 -0.14
N GLY A 120 3.95 22.28 -0.75
CA GLY A 120 2.92 22.47 -1.78
C GLY A 120 3.47 22.59 -3.21
N PHE A 121 4.79 22.77 -3.36
CA PHE A 121 5.49 22.86 -4.65
C PHE A 121 6.30 21.60 -4.96
N SER A 122 6.90 20.99 -3.94
CA SER A 122 7.77 19.84 -4.01
C SER A 122 7.54 18.93 -2.81
N VAL A 123 7.88 17.65 -2.96
CA VAL A 123 7.87 16.68 -1.86
C VAL A 123 9.29 16.20 -1.64
N PHE A 124 9.71 16.21 -0.38
CA PHE A 124 11.03 15.86 0.09
C PHE A 124 10.92 14.67 1.04
N GLU A 125 11.91 13.81 0.97
CA GLU A 125 12.17 12.82 2.00
C GLU A 125 13.08 13.44 3.05
N VAL A 126 12.70 13.31 4.31
CA VAL A 126 13.44 13.82 5.46
C VAL A 126 13.66 12.67 6.43
N THR A 127 14.91 12.47 6.81
CA THR A 127 15.33 11.40 7.73
C THR A 127 15.84 11.94 9.07
N SER A 128 16.05 13.26 9.17
CA SER A 128 16.56 13.90 10.39
C SER A 128 15.86 15.23 10.71
N ALA A 129 15.89 15.61 12.00
CA ALA A 129 15.33 16.88 12.45
C ALA A 129 16.07 18.11 11.88
N ASN A 130 17.37 18.00 11.59
CA ASN A 130 18.15 19.09 10.99
C ASN A 130 17.73 19.35 9.54
N GLU A 131 17.51 18.31 8.75
CA GLU A 131 16.98 18.45 7.38
C GLU A 131 15.60 19.12 7.40
N LEU A 132 14.73 18.76 8.35
CA LEU A 132 13.44 19.41 8.54
C LEU A 132 13.59 20.89 8.92
N TYR A 133 14.51 21.19 9.84
CA TYR A 133 14.79 22.57 10.24
C TYR A 133 15.25 23.40 9.04
N ASP A 134 16.17 22.88 8.24
CA ASP A 134 16.71 23.58 7.07
C ASP A 134 15.63 23.86 6.02
N LEU A 135 14.71 22.92 5.79
CA LEU A 135 13.55 23.10 4.89
C LEU A 135 12.54 24.15 5.41
N THR A 136 12.47 24.36 6.73
CA THR A 136 11.50 25.28 7.37
C THR A 136 12.06 26.66 7.68
N ARG A 137 13.37 26.89 7.51
CA ARG A 137 14.03 28.19 7.77
C ARG A 137 13.42 29.36 6.99
N GLY A 138 12.81 29.12 5.84
CA GLY A 138 12.15 30.14 5.02
C GLY A 138 10.82 30.67 5.59
N GLY A 139 10.31 30.11 6.69
CA GLY A 139 9.03 30.52 7.29
C GLY A 139 7.79 30.03 6.54
N GLN A 140 7.97 29.20 5.51
CA GLN A 140 6.91 28.57 4.74
C GLN A 140 6.23 27.44 5.53
N GLY A 141 4.92 27.31 5.37
CA GLY A 141 4.15 26.24 5.98
C GLY A 141 4.42 24.90 5.28
N MET A 142 4.66 23.84 6.06
CA MET A 142 4.96 22.52 5.55
C MET A 142 3.87 21.52 5.94
N PHE A 143 3.53 20.63 5.01
CA PHE A 143 2.73 19.44 5.28
C PHE A 143 3.64 18.23 5.39
N MET A 144 3.48 17.45 6.46
CA MET A 144 4.36 16.32 6.76
C MET A 144 3.56 15.03 6.93
N ILE A 145 4.09 13.93 6.41
CA ILE A 145 3.57 12.58 6.58
C ILE A 145 4.69 11.71 7.12
N SER A 146 4.56 11.26 8.36
CA SER A 146 5.37 10.17 8.88
C SER A 146 4.93 8.86 8.22
N VAL A 147 5.82 8.20 7.50
CA VAL A 147 5.51 6.94 6.83
C VAL A 147 5.33 5.82 7.86
N SER A 148 6.12 5.78 8.94
CA SER A 148 5.92 4.82 10.04
C SER A 148 4.56 4.96 10.71
N SER A 149 4.03 6.18 10.85
CA SER A 149 2.68 6.36 11.40
C SER A 149 1.62 5.80 10.46
N VAL A 150 1.73 6.07 9.15
CA VAL A 150 0.81 5.52 8.14
C VAL A 150 0.89 3.99 8.11
N TRP A 151 2.09 3.43 8.23
CA TRP A 151 2.30 1.99 8.33
C TRP A 151 1.48 1.39 9.48
N LYS A 152 1.68 1.90 10.71
CA LYS A 152 0.97 1.41 11.91
C LYS A 152 -0.55 1.54 11.79
N GLU A 153 -1.03 2.61 11.16
CA GLU A 153 -2.47 2.76 10.91
C GLU A 153 -3.02 1.69 9.95
N ILE A 154 -2.30 1.41 8.87
CA ILE A 154 -2.68 0.38 7.89
C ILE A 154 -2.66 -0.99 8.54
N GLU A 155 -1.61 -1.28 9.32
CA GLU A 155 -1.45 -2.51 10.08
C GLU A 155 -2.62 -2.72 11.03
N GLY A 156 -2.94 -1.74 11.89
CA GLY A 156 -4.08 -1.83 12.81
C GLY A 156 -5.42 -1.97 12.07
N THR A 157 -5.55 -1.37 10.88
CA THR A 157 -6.75 -1.52 10.04
C THR A 157 -6.85 -2.94 9.48
N LEU A 158 -5.74 -3.54 9.02
CA LEU A 158 -5.73 -4.91 8.49
C LEU A 158 -5.98 -5.95 9.58
N LEU A 159 -5.39 -5.78 10.77
CA LEU A 159 -5.57 -6.67 11.91
C LEU A 159 -7.02 -6.69 12.44
N SER A 160 -7.74 -5.57 12.29
CA SER A 160 -9.14 -5.45 12.75
C SER A 160 -10.17 -5.92 11.72
N MET A 161 -9.76 -6.27 10.50
CA MET A 161 -10.69 -6.68 9.46
C MET A 161 -11.04 -8.18 9.53
N PRO A 162 -12.34 -8.55 9.37
CA PRO A 162 -12.71 -9.93 9.13
C PRO A 162 -12.02 -10.42 7.86
N VAL A 163 -11.22 -11.48 7.97
CA VAL A 163 -10.58 -12.10 6.81
C VAL A 163 -11.67 -12.81 6.00
N GLU A 164 -12.19 -12.14 4.96
CA GLU A 164 -13.05 -12.79 3.99
C GLU A 164 -12.21 -13.79 3.18
N ARG A 165 -12.54 -15.08 3.31
CA ARG A 165 -12.00 -16.12 2.43
C ARG A 165 -12.33 -15.72 1.00
N GLY A 166 -11.31 -15.40 0.21
CA GLY A 166 -11.43 -15.43 -1.23
C GLY A 166 -11.64 -16.87 -1.66
N GLU A 167 -12.87 -17.36 -1.65
CA GLU A 167 -13.20 -18.55 -2.45
C GLU A 167 -12.81 -18.23 -3.89
N SER A 168 -12.00 -19.11 -4.46
CA SER A 168 -11.61 -19.06 -5.86
C SER A 168 -12.86 -19.16 -6.71
N VAL A 169 -13.40 -18.02 -7.15
CA VAL A 169 -14.55 -17.95 -8.07
C VAL A 169 -14.24 -18.69 -9.38
N ALA A 170 -12.95 -18.88 -9.72
CA ALA A 170 -12.50 -19.67 -10.86
C ALA A 170 -12.84 -21.17 -10.70
N ASP A 171 -12.74 -21.71 -9.47
CA ASP A 171 -12.97 -23.13 -9.20
C ASP A 171 -14.46 -23.47 -9.25
N GLU A 172 -15.31 -22.56 -8.76
CA GLU A 172 -16.76 -22.78 -8.78
C GLU A 172 -17.34 -22.69 -10.21
N LEU A 173 -16.83 -21.77 -11.04
CA LEU A 173 -17.26 -21.66 -12.44
C LEU A 173 -16.76 -22.84 -13.30
N ALA A 174 -15.54 -23.34 -13.03
CA ALA A 174 -15.01 -24.55 -13.65
C ALA A 174 -15.81 -25.79 -13.23
N ALA A 175 -16.14 -25.91 -11.94
CA ALA A 175 -16.97 -26.99 -11.40
C ALA A 175 -18.43 -26.94 -11.90
N ARG A 176 -18.97 -25.76 -12.21
CA ARG A 176 -20.29 -25.60 -12.85
C ARG A 176 -20.25 -25.97 -14.33
N ARG A 177 -19.18 -25.63 -15.06
CA ARG A 177 -18.99 -26.04 -16.46
C ARG A 177 -18.82 -27.55 -16.63
N ALA A 178 -18.07 -28.19 -15.73
CA ALA A 178 -17.91 -29.64 -15.73
C ALA A 178 -19.24 -30.38 -15.48
N ARG A 179 -20.12 -29.83 -14.63
CA ARG A 179 -21.45 -30.40 -14.35
C ARG A 179 -22.49 -30.18 -15.46
N ALA A 180 -22.28 -29.20 -16.33
CA ALA A 180 -23.18 -28.92 -17.45
C ALA A 180 -22.78 -29.67 -18.74
N ALA A 181 -21.59 -30.30 -18.76
CA ALA A 181 -21.03 -31.00 -19.90
C ALA A 181 -21.08 -32.54 -19.77
N GLY A 182 -21.72 -33.06 -18.73
CA GLY A 182 -22.00 -34.49 -18.52
C GLY A 182 -23.49 -34.71 -18.35
#